data_AF-A0A8H3E1C1-F1
#
_entry.id   AF-A0A8H3E1C1-F1
#
_cell.length_a   1.000
_cell.length_b   1.000
_cell.length_c   1.000
_cell.angle_alpha   90.00
_cell.angle_beta   90.00
_cell.angle_gamma   90.00
#
_symmetry.space_group_name_H-M   'P 1'
#
loop_
_entity.id
_entity.type
_entity.pdbx_description
1 polymer ?
#
loop_
_entity_poly.entity_id
_entity_poly.type
_entity_poly.pdbx_seq_one_letter_code
_entity_poly.pdbx_strand_id
1 'polypeptide(L)'
;MRFIPEFRKSRPRILNGYVLDLFLSPWTLLVKGVGLALAVGSGLSLGKEGPLVHVSCCVASIFYDLISRLKGNQAQKRRILSAAASAGVAVAFGSPLGGVLFGLEELDLFARAHVMWRAFVCAVLAAVTLQWSDVFATGNLVLFRVIGAAAMLGGVTRMTISLVVIMFELTGALSHVLPIMIAVMVSKWVGDAFGKEGIYDAWIALHGYPFLSTTVDFRDQGETAASRMLGREHIVTINAHHSTVEGLGELS
;
A
#
# COMPACT_ATOMS: atom_id res chain seq x y z
N MET A 1 -28.67 -15.01 10.06
CA MET A 1 -27.41 -15.62 10.54
C MET A 1 -26.63 -14.52 11.24
N ARG A 2 -26.41 -14.66 12.54
CA ARG A 2 -25.97 -13.63 13.50
C ARG A 2 -24.46 -13.75 13.68
N PHE A 3 -23.69 -12.70 13.42
CA PHE A 3 -22.25 -12.50 13.77
C PHE A 3 -21.96 -11.02 13.39
N ILE A 4 -21.58 -10.06 14.24
CA ILE A 4 -20.91 -10.00 15.55
C ILE A 4 -21.39 -8.71 16.27
N PRO A 5 -21.59 -8.72 17.60
CA PRO A 5 -21.93 -7.53 18.40
C PRO A 5 -20.69 -6.68 18.75
N GLU A 6 -20.91 -5.39 19.04
CA GLU A 6 -20.05 -4.49 19.83
C GLU A 6 -18.54 -4.41 19.48
N PHE A 7 -18.18 -3.48 18.60
CA PHE A 7 -16.86 -2.81 18.64
C PHE A 7 -17.01 -1.28 18.56
N ARG A 8 -17.70 -0.71 19.55
CA ARG A 8 -17.74 0.73 19.79
C ARG A 8 -16.43 1.18 20.48
N LYS A 9 -15.30 1.22 19.74
CA LYS A 9 -14.11 2.08 20.02
C LYS A 9 -12.87 1.85 19.14
N SER A 10 -12.96 1.18 17.99
CA SER A 10 -11.80 1.07 17.10
C SER A 10 -11.62 2.35 16.29
N ARG A 11 -10.42 2.94 16.33
CA ARG A 11 -10.10 4.17 15.61
C ARG A 11 -9.91 3.90 14.12
N PRO A 12 -10.42 4.78 13.25
CA PRO A 12 -10.23 4.68 11.82
C PRO A 12 -8.76 4.66 11.39
N ARG A 13 -8.41 3.72 10.52
CA ARG A 13 -7.07 3.57 9.93
C ARG A 13 -7.20 3.38 8.43
N ILE A 14 -6.52 4.25 7.68
CA ILE A 14 -6.95 4.60 6.34
C ILE A 14 -5.83 4.40 5.32
N LEU A 15 -6.18 3.78 4.20
CA LEU A 15 -5.52 3.92 2.89
C LEU A 15 -6.62 4.28 1.86
N ASN A 16 -6.36 5.21 0.95
CA ASN A 16 -7.29 5.65 -0.12
C ASN A 16 -8.67 6.24 0.25
N GLY A 17 -8.87 6.70 1.49
CA GLY A 17 -10.12 7.39 1.85
C GLY A 17 -10.92 6.65 2.91
N TYR A 18 -10.77 5.33 2.96
CA TYR A 18 -11.64 4.43 3.71
C TYR A 18 -11.07 4.01 5.06
N VAL A 19 -11.95 4.01 6.03
CA VAL A 19 -11.69 3.64 7.41
C VAL A 19 -11.76 2.12 7.55
N LEU A 20 -10.61 1.46 7.73
CA LEU A 20 -10.54 0.03 8.09
C LEU A 20 -10.13 -0.09 9.57
N ASP A 21 -11.13 -0.26 10.42
CA ASP A 21 -10.97 -0.17 11.88
C ASP A 21 -10.09 -1.27 12.50
N LEU A 22 -10.08 -2.49 11.92
CA LEU A 22 -9.31 -3.63 12.44
C LEU A 22 -7.95 -3.85 11.75
N PHE A 23 -7.68 -3.25 10.61
CA PHE A 23 -6.59 -3.67 9.73
C PHE A 23 -5.19 -3.54 10.36
N LEU A 24 -4.92 -2.47 11.10
CA LEU A 24 -3.58 -2.20 11.66
C LEU A 24 -3.43 -2.57 13.15
N SER A 25 -4.29 -3.42 13.71
CA SER A 25 -4.34 -3.70 15.16
C SER A 25 -3.02 -4.32 15.68
N PRO A 26 -2.57 -4.02 16.91
CA PRO A 26 -1.44 -4.73 17.52
C PRO A 26 -1.68 -6.24 17.61
N TRP A 27 -2.94 -6.69 17.66
CA TRP A 27 -3.28 -8.11 17.57
C TRP A 27 -2.96 -8.70 16.19
N THR A 28 -3.24 -7.95 15.12
CA THR A 28 -2.92 -8.39 13.75
C THR A 28 -1.42 -8.50 13.51
N LEU A 29 -0.64 -7.63 14.16
CA LEU A 29 0.83 -7.69 14.14
C LEU A 29 1.33 -9.02 14.71
N LEU A 30 0.83 -9.42 15.89
CA LEU A 30 1.22 -10.67 16.55
C LEU A 30 0.85 -11.89 15.70
N VAL A 31 -0.41 -11.95 15.22
CA VAL A 31 -0.88 -13.06 14.39
C VAL A 31 -0.10 -13.16 13.09
N LYS A 32 0.18 -12.04 12.41
CA LYS A 32 0.98 -12.05 11.16
C LYS A 32 2.44 -12.40 11.41
N GLY A 33 3.03 -11.92 12.51
CA GLY A 33 4.42 -12.25 12.86
C GLY A 33 4.61 -13.74 13.14
N VAL A 34 3.79 -14.31 14.02
CA VAL A 34 3.85 -15.75 14.35
C VAL A 34 3.45 -16.60 13.15
N GLY A 35 2.38 -16.22 12.43
CA GLY A 35 1.92 -16.94 11.25
C GLY A 35 2.96 -16.97 10.14
N LEU A 36 3.69 -15.87 9.91
CA LEU A 36 4.77 -15.82 8.94
C LEU A 36 5.95 -16.72 9.34
N ALA A 37 6.33 -16.72 10.62
CA ALA A 37 7.40 -17.59 11.12
C ALA A 37 7.07 -19.08 10.95
N LEU A 38 5.82 -19.48 11.27
CA LEU A 38 5.35 -20.87 11.09
C LEU A 38 5.20 -21.24 9.60
N ALA A 39 4.76 -20.33 8.75
CA ALA A 39 4.64 -20.56 7.30
C ALA A 39 6.01 -20.79 6.66
N VAL A 40 7.02 -19.98 7.02
CA VAL A 40 8.40 -20.16 6.55
C VAL A 40 9.00 -21.45 7.13
N GLY A 41 8.78 -21.73 8.41
CA GLY A 41 9.25 -22.96 9.07
C GLY A 41 8.63 -24.26 8.53
N SER A 42 7.42 -24.18 7.96
CA SER A 42 6.73 -25.33 7.34
C SER A 42 7.10 -25.55 5.87
N GLY A 43 7.91 -24.68 5.27
CA GLY A 43 8.35 -24.81 3.87
C GLY A 43 7.25 -24.50 2.84
N LEU A 44 6.19 -23.78 3.23
CA LEU A 44 5.13 -23.37 2.30
C LEU A 44 5.70 -22.37 1.28
N SER A 45 5.28 -22.51 0.01
CA SER A 45 5.61 -21.55 -1.05
C SER A 45 4.74 -20.29 -0.94
N LEU A 46 4.97 -19.52 0.13
CA LEU A 46 4.29 -18.26 0.42
C LEU A 46 5.29 -17.10 0.38
N GLY A 47 4.88 -15.98 -0.22
CA GLY A 47 5.67 -14.76 -0.21
C GLY A 47 5.63 -14.07 1.15
N LYS A 48 6.81 -13.81 1.73
CA LYS A 48 6.95 -13.05 3.00
C LYS A 48 6.79 -11.53 2.84
N GLU A 49 6.89 -11.04 1.61
CA GLU A 49 7.01 -9.61 1.31
C GLU A 49 5.72 -8.83 1.61
N GLY A 50 4.55 -9.33 1.21
CA GLY A 50 3.27 -8.69 1.49
C GLY A 50 2.97 -8.53 3.00
N PRO A 51 3.09 -9.61 3.80
CA PRO A 51 2.97 -9.52 5.25
C PRO A 51 3.96 -8.56 5.92
N LEU A 52 5.19 -8.46 5.42
CA LEU A 52 6.23 -7.59 5.99
C LEU A 52 5.88 -6.09 5.82
N VAL A 53 5.36 -5.70 4.65
CA VAL A 53 4.85 -4.34 4.43
C VAL A 53 3.75 -4.02 5.44
N HIS A 54 2.81 -4.93 5.66
CA HIS A 54 1.73 -4.73 6.63
C HIS A 54 2.24 -4.62 8.07
N VAL A 55 3.22 -5.44 8.46
CA VAL A 55 3.88 -5.38 9.78
C VAL A 55 4.48 -3.99 10.01
N SER A 56 5.15 -3.41 9.01
CA SER A 56 5.73 -2.06 9.10
C SER A 56 4.66 -0.97 9.34
N CYS A 57 3.50 -1.07 8.67
CA CYS A 57 2.38 -0.15 8.87
C CYS A 57 1.75 -0.29 10.26
N CYS A 58 1.65 -1.52 10.78
CA CYS A 58 1.16 -1.77 12.14
C CYS A 58 2.09 -1.14 13.19
N VAL A 59 3.41 -1.34 13.05
CA VAL A 59 4.42 -0.73 13.93
C VAL A 59 4.32 0.80 13.88
N ALA A 60 4.23 1.39 12.69
CA ALA A 60 4.07 2.82 12.52
C ALA A 60 2.76 3.36 13.11
N SER A 61 1.66 2.60 13.03
CA SER A 61 0.39 2.96 13.66
C SER A 61 0.51 2.98 15.19
N ILE A 62 1.15 1.98 15.79
CA ILE A 62 1.38 1.93 17.24
C ILE A 62 2.22 3.12 17.68
N PHE A 63 3.29 3.42 16.94
CA PHE A 63 4.16 4.55 17.23
C PHE A 63 3.43 5.90 17.11
N TYR A 64 2.58 6.07 16.10
CA TYR A 64 1.72 7.24 15.96
C TYR A 64 0.74 7.40 17.14
N ASP A 65 0.15 6.30 17.61
CA ASP A 65 -0.76 6.30 18.76
C ASP A 65 -0.03 6.50 20.11
N LEU A 66 1.27 6.24 20.19
CA LEU A 66 2.09 6.53 21.37
C LEU A 66 2.40 8.03 21.49
N ILE A 67 2.62 8.72 20.37
CA ILE A 67 2.94 10.15 20.36
C ILE A 67 1.65 10.98 20.46
N SER A 68 1.32 11.43 21.67
CA SER A 68 0.14 12.25 21.95
C SER A 68 0.08 13.56 21.14
N ARG A 69 1.25 14.13 20.78
CA ARG A 69 1.37 15.38 20.00
C ARG A 69 0.90 15.26 18.55
N LEU A 70 0.82 14.04 17.99
CA LEU A 70 0.40 13.82 16.60
C LEU A 70 -1.07 13.40 16.49
N LYS A 71 -1.72 13.10 17.63
CA LYS A 71 -3.11 12.60 17.69
C LYS A 71 -4.08 13.67 17.17
N GLY A 72 -4.89 13.28 16.19
CA GLY A 72 -6.00 14.08 15.66
C GLY A 72 -5.87 14.39 14.17
N ASN A 73 -4.65 14.48 13.64
CA ASN A 73 -4.42 14.79 12.23
C ASN A 73 -4.43 13.52 11.35
N GLN A 74 -5.60 13.17 10.82
CA GLN A 74 -5.78 12.01 9.92
C GLN A 74 -4.93 12.10 8.64
N ALA A 75 -4.70 13.30 8.11
CA ALA A 75 -3.84 13.49 6.94
C ALA A 75 -2.38 13.17 7.25
N GLN A 76 -1.90 13.52 8.44
CA GLN A 76 -0.54 13.19 8.88
C GLN A 76 -0.39 11.69 9.16
N LYS A 77 -1.39 11.05 9.76
CA LYS A 77 -1.43 9.60 9.98
C LYS A 77 -1.26 8.83 8.67
N ARG A 78 -2.02 9.22 7.62
CA ARG A 78 -1.90 8.62 6.28
C ARG A 78 -0.49 8.75 5.71
N ARG A 79 0.13 9.93 5.80
CA ARG A 79 1.52 10.13 5.31
C ARG A 79 2.52 9.23 6.01
N ILE A 80 2.38 9.06 7.34
CA ILE A 80 3.25 8.18 8.12
C ILE A 80 3.04 6.72 7.72
N LEU A 81 1.79 6.29 7.51
CA LEU A 81 1.48 4.92 7.07
C LEU A 81 1.99 4.63 5.65
N SER A 82 1.87 5.57 4.71
CA SER A 82 2.42 5.43 3.35
C SER A 82 3.95 5.40 3.36
N ALA A 83 4.60 6.22 4.19
CA ALA A 83 6.05 6.17 4.36
C ALA A 83 6.51 4.86 5.01
N ALA A 84 5.76 4.36 5.99
CA ALA A 84 6.03 3.07 6.61
C ALA A 84 5.87 1.92 5.61
N ALA A 85 4.82 1.93 4.78
CA ALA A 85 4.63 0.94 3.72
C ALA A 85 5.83 0.92 2.75
N SER A 86 6.27 2.09 2.30
CA SER A 86 7.44 2.24 1.42
C SER A 86 8.72 1.73 2.06
N ALA A 87 8.94 2.02 3.35
CA ALA A 87 10.06 1.51 4.12
C ALA A 87 9.97 -0.02 4.34
N GLY A 88 8.77 -0.56 4.55
CA GLY A 88 8.51 -1.98 4.65
C GLY A 88 8.83 -2.73 3.35
N VAL A 89 8.50 -2.14 2.20
CA VAL A 89 8.89 -2.66 0.87
C VAL A 89 10.41 -2.60 0.70
N ALA A 90 11.05 -1.49 1.07
CA ALA A 90 12.50 -1.37 1.01
C ALA A 90 13.23 -2.43 1.86
N VAL A 91 12.69 -2.72 3.05
CA VAL A 91 13.19 -3.77 3.96
C VAL A 91 12.94 -5.18 3.39
N ALA A 92 11.75 -5.43 2.84
CA ALA A 92 11.36 -6.69 2.21
C ALA A 92 12.32 -7.07 1.08
N PHE A 93 12.57 -6.13 0.17
CA PHE A 93 13.34 -6.38 -1.03
C PHE A 93 14.81 -5.95 -0.92
N GLY A 94 15.26 -5.42 0.21
CA GLY A 94 16.62 -4.86 0.35
C GLY A 94 16.91 -3.73 -0.66
N SER A 95 15.86 -3.02 -1.11
CA SER A 95 15.91 -2.05 -2.21
C SER A 95 15.31 -0.71 -1.76
N PRO A 96 16.12 0.24 -1.29
CA PRO A 96 15.65 1.55 -0.83
C PRO A 96 14.97 2.37 -1.92
N LEU A 97 15.56 2.47 -3.13
CA LEU A 97 14.96 3.24 -4.22
C LEU A 97 13.69 2.58 -4.73
N GLY A 98 13.72 1.25 -4.85
CA GLY A 98 12.57 0.46 -5.27
C GLY A 98 11.39 0.59 -4.32
N GLY A 99 11.63 0.58 -3.00
CA GLY A 99 10.57 0.75 -1.99
C GLY A 99 9.94 2.15 -1.97
N VAL A 100 10.72 3.21 -2.23
CA VAL A 100 10.18 4.57 -2.34
C VAL A 100 9.38 4.74 -3.63
N LEU A 101 9.91 4.25 -4.76
CA LEU A 101 9.20 4.28 -6.04
C LEU A 101 7.90 3.49 -5.98
N PHE A 102 7.88 2.36 -5.27
CA PHE A 102 6.66 1.59 -5.03
C PHE A 102 5.61 2.44 -4.31
N GLY A 103 6.02 3.20 -3.29
CA GLY A 103 5.13 4.16 -2.64
C GLY A 103 4.62 5.27 -3.56
N LEU A 104 5.39 5.68 -4.57
CA LEU A 104 4.94 6.65 -5.57
C LEU A 104 3.97 6.03 -6.58
N GLU A 105 4.26 4.82 -7.06
CA GLU A 105 3.49 4.11 -8.08
C GLU A 105 2.16 3.59 -7.54
N GLU A 106 2.13 3.08 -6.31
CA GLU A 106 0.94 2.42 -5.73
C GLU A 106 0.15 3.29 -4.74
N LEU A 107 0.81 4.23 -4.03
CA LEU A 107 0.17 5.03 -2.97
C LEU A 107 -0.03 6.50 -3.34
N ASP A 108 0.20 6.87 -4.60
CA ASP A 108 0.09 8.21 -5.18
C ASP A 108 0.74 9.30 -4.31
N LEU A 109 1.98 9.04 -3.89
CA LEU A 109 2.78 10.00 -3.13
C LEU A 109 3.27 11.21 -3.99
N PHE A 110 2.95 11.25 -5.29
CA PHE A 110 3.37 12.30 -6.23
C PHE A 110 2.98 13.71 -5.78
N ALA A 111 1.87 13.85 -5.06
CA ALA A 111 1.37 15.15 -4.61
C ALA A 111 2.25 15.86 -3.55
N ARG A 112 3.39 15.29 -3.12
CA ARG A 112 4.15 15.86 -1.99
C ARG A 112 5.64 15.47 -1.92
N ALA A 113 6.48 16.12 -2.74
CA ALA A 113 7.94 15.92 -2.82
C ALA A 113 8.69 15.89 -1.46
N HIS A 114 8.23 16.62 -0.44
CA HIS A 114 8.84 16.62 0.89
C HIS A 114 8.62 15.32 1.70
N VAL A 115 7.57 14.55 1.38
CA VAL A 115 7.31 13.24 2.01
C VAL A 115 8.19 12.17 1.37
N MET A 116 8.42 12.27 0.05
CA MET A 116 9.30 11.38 -0.72
C MET A 116 10.73 11.39 -0.17
N TRP A 117 11.31 12.57 0.08
CA TRP A 117 12.64 12.69 0.67
C TRP A 117 12.75 12.01 2.05
N ARG A 118 11.71 12.12 2.89
CA ARG A 118 11.68 11.50 4.22
C ARG A 118 11.54 9.97 4.16
N ALA A 119 10.75 9.47 3.22
CA ALA A 119 10.62 8.03 2.96
C ALA A 119 11.94 7.44 2.46
N PHE A 120 12.65 8.16 1.58
CA PHE A 120 13.97 7.78 1.09
C PHE A 120 15.00 7.67 2.21
N VAL A 121 15.12 8.69 3.07
CA VAL A 121 16.05 8.64 4.22
C VAL A 121 15.69 7.48 5.16
N CYS A 122 14.41 7.22 5.41
CA CYS A 122 13.97 6.09 6.24
C CYS A 122 14.32 4.74 5.61
N ALA A 123 14.12 4.59 4.31
CA ALA A 123 14.41 3.37 3.57
C ALA A 123 15.92 3.07 3.53
N VAL A 124 16.75 4.09 3.31
CA VAL A 124 18.22 3.98 3.33
C VAL A 124 18.70 3.58 4.72
N LEU A 125 18.20 4.22 5.79
CA LEU A 125 18.56 3.86 7.16
C LEU A 125 18.17 2.42 7.49
N ALA A 126 16.95 1.99 7.11
CA ALA A 126 16.49 0.63 7.34
C ALA A 126 17.34 -0.41 6.59
N ALA A 127 17.68 -0.13 5.32
CA ALA A 127 18.54 -1.00 4.52
C ALA A 127 19.95 -1.08 5.07
N VAL A 128 20.54 0.04 5.49
CA VAL A 128 21.86 0.06 6.16
C VAL A 128 21.81 -0.75 7.46
N THR A 129 20.73 -0.64 8.24
CA THR A 129 20.57 -1.41 9.49
C THR A 129 20.49 -2.92 9.21
N LEU A 130 19.81 -3.33 8.12
CA LEU A 130 19.74 -4.73 7.70
C LEU A 130 21.06 -5.25 7.15
N GLN A 131 21.80 -4.43 6.41
CA GLN A 131 23.11 -4.76 5.86
C GLN A 131 24.16 -4.95 6.97
N TRP A 132 23.99 -4.27 8.11
CA TRP A 132 24.77 -4.51 9.33
C TRP A 132 24.42 -5.83 10.04
N SER A 133 23.29 -6.47 9.69
CA SER A 133 22.80 -7.71 10.31
C SER A 133 22.94 -8.96 9.41
N ASP A 134 23.77 -8.89 8.36
CA ASP A 134 23.86 -9.88 7.29
C ASP A 134 24.17 -11.32 7.78
N VAL A 135 23.13 -12.17 7.80
CA VAL A 135 23.20 -13.63 8.08
C VAL A 135 23.02 -14.46 6.79
N PHE A 136 22.58 -13.87 5.67
CA PHE A 136 22.33 -14.61 4.42
C PHE A 136 23.00 -13.97 3.20
N ALA A 137 24.33 -13.84 3.27
CA ALA A 137 25.18 -13.63 2.11
C ALA A 137 25.10 -14.84 1.16
N THR A 138 24.11 -14.87 0.27
CA THR A 138 24.07 -15.81 -0.86
C THR A 138 24.34 -15.04 -2.15
N GLY A 139 25.62 -14.79 -2.40
CA GLY A 139 26.11 -14.30 -3.69
C GLY A 139 26.00 -15.43 -4.72
N ASN A 140 25.00 -15.33 -5.60
CA ASN A 140 25.00 -15.76 -7.02
C ASN A 140 23.54 -15.77 -7.52
N LEU A 141 23.05 -14.61 -7.94
CA LEU A 141 21.77 -14.48 -8.65
C LEU A 141 21.97 -14.88 -10.12
N VAL A 142 21.46 -16.04 -10.52
CA VAL A 142 21.48 -16.45 -11.93
C VAL A 142 20.52 -15.56 -12.71
N LEU A 143 21.05 -14.78 -13.66
CA LEU A 143 20.36 -13.74 -14.42
C LEU A 143 19.00 -14.16 -15.01
N PHE A 144 18.90 -15.38 -15.56
CA PHE A 144 17.65 -15.90 -16.12
C PHE A 144 16.53 -16.11 -15.08
N ARG A 145 16.89 -16.45 -13.84
CA ARG A 145 15.91 -16.64 -12.74
C ARG A 145 15.35 -15.30 -12.28
N VAL A 146 16.19 -14.27 -12.24
CA VAL A 146 15.80 -12.91 -11.83
C VAL A 146 14.88 -12.28 -12.87
N ILE A 147 15.23 -12.35 -14.16
CA ILE A 147 14.41 -11.81 -15.24
C ILE A 147 13.06 -12.54 -15.32
N GLY A 148 13.04 -13.88 -15.19
CA GLY A 148 11.81 -14.66 -15.17
C GLY A 148 10.89 -14.33 -13.98
N ALA A 149 11.46 -14.20 -12.78
CA ALA A 149 10.72 -13.81 -11.59
C ALA A 149 10.18 -12.37 -11.70
N ALA A 150 10.99 -11.44 -12.21
CA ALA A 150 10.58 -10.05 -12.44
C ALA A 150 9.45 -9.93 -13.46
N ALA A 151 9.55 -10.65 -14.59
CA ALA A 151 8.53 -10.67 -15.62
C ALA A 151 7.21 -11.24 -15.10
N MET A 152 7.25 -12.34 -14.34
CA MET A 152 6.05 -12.93 -13.75
C MET A 152 5.40 -11.96 -12.73
N LEU A 153 6.20 -11.35 -11.85
CA LEU A 153 5.69 -10.38 -10.88
C LEU A 153 5.09 -9.16 -11.59
N GLY A 154 5.77 -8.60 -12.60
CA GLY A 154 5.26 -7.46 -13.37
C GLY A 154 3.98 -7.76 -14.15
N GLY A 155 3.84 -8.98 -14.66
CA GLY A 155 2.61 -9.41 -15.33
C GLY A 155 1.42 -9.60 -14.37
N VAL A 156 1.67 -10.05 -13.13
CA VAL A 156 0.63 -10.29 -12.13
C VAL A 156 0.21 -9.01 -11.40
N THR A 157 1.17 -8.17 -11.01
CA THR A 157 0.91 -6.97 -10.19
C THR A 157 0.75 -5.70 -11.00
N ARG A 158 1.14 -5.68 -12.28
CA ARG A 158 1.08 -4.51 -13.19
C ARG A 158 1.91 -3.30 -12.78
N MET A 159 2.71 -3.40 -11.72
CA MET A 159 3.68 -2.38 -11.30
C MET A 159 4.94 -2.54 -12.13
N THR A 160 5.38 -1.51 -12.85
CA THR A 160 6.48 -1.64 -13.81
C THR A 160 7.69 -0.81 -13.45
N ILE A 161 7.52 0.41 -12.94
CA ILE A 161 8.65 1.30 -12.69
C ILE A 161 9.39 0.84 -11.43
N SER A 162 8.65 0.57 -10.36
CA SER A 162 9.20 0.16 -9.07
C SER A 162 9.82 -1.23 -9.13
N LEU A 163 9.19 -2.18 -9.83
CA LEU A 163 9.74 -3.53 -10.00
C LEU A 163 11.07 -3.53 -10.76
N VAL A 164 11.20 -2.71 -11.81
CA VAL A 164 12.46 -2.58 -12.56
C VAL A 164 13.57 -2.05 -11.66
N VAL A 165 13.28 -1.06 -10.81
CA VAL A 165 14.29 -0.49 -9.90
C VAL A 165 14.65 -1.46 -8.76
N ILE A 166 13.68 -2.20 -8.22
CA ILE A 166 13.96 -3.27 -7.23
C ILE A 166 14.92 -4.30 -7.82
N MET A 167 14.63 -4.78 -9.03
CA MET A 167 15.46 -5.79 -9.70
C MET A 167 16.84 -5.24 -10.09
N PHE A 168 16.92 -3.97 -10.45
CA PHE A 168 18.19 -3.28 -10.68
C PHE A 168 19.05 -3.23 -9.40
N GLU A 169 18.50 -2.75 -8.28
CA GLU A 169 19.26 -2.64 -7.03
C GLU A 169 19.71 -4.01 -6.51
N LEU A 170 18.87 -5.05 -6.65
CA LEU A 170 19.21 -6.42 -6.27
C LEU A 170 20.29 -7.06 -7.14
N THR A 171 20.35 -6.70 -8.43
CA THR A 171 21.31 -7.28 -9.38
C THR A 171 22.67 -6.56 -9.33
N GLY A 172 22.71 -5.29 -8.89
CA GLY A 172 23.94 -4.52 -8.73
C GLY A 172 24.70 -4.17 -10.02
N ALA A 173 24.17 -4.56 -11.19
CA ALA A 173 24.81 -4.37 -12.49
C ALA A 173 23.90 -3.59 -13.45
N LEU A 174 24.29 -2.34 -13.74
CA LEU A 174 23.56 -1.41 -14.63
C LEU A 174 23.35 -1.96 -16.05
N SER A 175 24.23 -2.83 -16.53
CA SER A 175 24.14 -3.42 -17.88
C SER A 175 22.91 -4.30 -18.08
N HIS A 176 22.27 -4.77 -17.01
CA HIS A 176 21.14 -5.71 -17.07
C HIS A 176 19.77 -5.04 -16.97
N VAL A 177 19.72 -3.72 -16.77
CA VAL A 177 18.47 -2.97 -16.62
C VAL A 177 17.63 -3.02 -17.90
N LEU A 178 18.26 -2.86 -19.06
CA LEU A 178 17.58 -2.86 -20.37
C LEU A 178 16.85 -4.19 -20.66
N PRO A 179 17.49 -5.36 -20.55
CA PRO A 179 16.81 -6.65 -20.71
C PRO A 179 15.64 -6.86 -19.73
N ILE A 180 15.81 -6.46 -18.46
CA ILE A 180 14.76 -6.58 -17.44
C ILE A 180 13.56 -5.71 -17.81
N MET A 181 13.79 -4.46 -18.19
CA MET A 181 12.73 -3.52 -18.55
C MET A 181 11.92 -4.01 -19.75
N ILE A 182 12.59 -4.52 -20.79
CA ILE A 182 11.93 -5.08 -21.98
C ILE A 182 11.09 -6.31 -21.58
N ALA A 183 11.64 -7.23 -20.78
CA ALA A 183 10.91 -8.42 -20.35
C ALA A 183 9.67 -8.08 -19.49
N VAL A 184 9.79 -7.13 -18.57
CA VAL A 184 8.68 -6.67 -17.72
C VAL A 184 7.60 -5.96 -18.57
N MET A 185 8.01 -5.10 -19.51
CA MET A 185 7.09 -4.42 -20.44
C MET A 185 6.30 -5.42 -21.31
N VAL A 186 6.99 -6.40 -21.90
CA VAL A 186 6.35 -7.45 -22.70
C VAL A 186 5.38 -8.26 -21.85
N SER A 187 5.79 -8.66 -20.64
CA SER A 187 4.92 -9.40 -19.71
C SER A 187 3.67 -8.60 -19.33
N LYS A 188 3.83 -7.30 -19.06
CA LYS A 188 2.70 -6.40 -18.81
C LYS A 188 1.76 -6.39 -20.00
N TRP A 189 2.24 -6.13 -21.22
CA TRP A 189 1.39 -6.09 -22.41
C TRP A 189 0.64 -7.39 -22.66
N VAL A 190 1.33 -8.51 -22.51
CA VAL A 190 0.71 -9.84 -22.63
C VAL A 190 -0.40 -9.98 -21.60
N GLY A 191 -0.14 -9.66 -20.34
CA GLY A 191 -1.18 -9.75 -19.35
C GLY A 191 -2.32 -8.75 -19.59
N ASP A 192 -2.04 -7.53 -20.09
CA ASP A 192 -3.06 -6.49 -20.31
C ASP A 192 -4.03 -6.93 -21.42
N ALA A 193 -3.55 -7.79 -22.34
CA ALA A 193 -4.37 -8.43 -23.35
C ALA A 193 -5.35 -9.47 -22.76
N PHE A 194 -5.01 -10.11 -21.64
CA PHE A 194 -5.89 -11.07 -20.94
C PHE A 194 -6.85 -10.41 -19.94
N GLY A 195 -6.47 -9.25 -19.39
CA GLY A 195 -7.29 -8.51 -18.43
C GLY A 195 -6.64 -7.18 -18.06
N LYS A 196 -7.47 -6.16 -17.85
CA LYS A 196 -7.03 -4.78 -17.58
C LYS A 196 -6.66 -4.51 -16.12
N GLU A 197 -6.89 -5.46 -15.23
CA GLU A 197 -6.74 -5.29 -13.78
C GLU A 197 -5.57 -6.14 -13.25
N GLY A 198 -4.85 -5.60 -12.27
CA GLY A 198 -3.86 -6.36 -11.51
C GLY A 198 -4.51 -7.28 -10.48
N ILE A 199 -3.73 -8.20 -9.91
CA ILE A 199 -4.25 -9.13 -8.89
C ILE A 199 -4.79 -8.42 -7.65
N TYR A 200 -4.21 -7.28 -7.27
CA TYR A 200 -4.66 -6.49 -6.11
C TYR A 200 -6.01 -5.84 -6.38
N ASP A 201 -6.18 -5.20 -7.53
CA ASP A 201 -7.47 -4.62 -7.96
C ASP A 201 -8.56 -5.69 -8.07
N ALA A 202 -8.24 -6.82 -8.70
CA ALA A 202 -9.17 -7.94 -8.83
C ALA A 202 -9.57 -8.50 -7.45
N TRP A 203 -8.64 -8.62 -6.51
CA TRP A 203 -8.92 -9.09 -5.15
C TRP A 203 -9.81 -8.12 -4.38
N ILE A 204 -9.56 -6.81 -4.53
CA ILE A 204 -10.37 -5.74 -3.94
C ILE A 204 -11.80 -5.79 -4.51
N ALA A 205 -11.93 -5.92 -5.84
CA ALA A 205 -13.22 -6.03 -6.53
C ALA A 205 -14.01 -7.27 -6.07
N LEU A 206 -13.34 -8.42 -5.93
CA LEU A 206 -13.96 -9.66 -5.45
C LEU A 206 -14.51 -9.56 -4.02
N HIS A 207 -13.86 -8.79 -3.16
CA HIS A 207 -14.33 -8.58 -1.78
C HIS A 207 -15.34 -7.44 -1.65
N GLY A 208 -15.67 -6.75 -2.75
CA GLY A 208 -16.60 -5.63 -2.75
C GLY A 208 -16.13 -4.44 -1.91
N TYR A 209 -14.82 -4.26 -1.76
CA TYR A 209 -14.30 -3.11 -1.02
C TYR A 209 -14.50 -1.82 -1.84
N PRO A 210 -15.00 -0.75 -1.23
CA PRO A 210 -15.11 0.53 -1.91
C PRO A 210 -13.70 1.10 -2.12
N PHE A 211 -13.27 1.20 -3.37
CA PHE A 211 -11.97 1.71 -3.77
C PHE A 211 -12.13 2.57 -5.04
N LEU A 212 -11.40 3.68 -5.09
CA LEU A 212 -11.31 4.54 -6.27
C LEU A 212 -10.06 4.13 -7.04
N SER A 213 -10.23 3.45 -8.18
CA SER A 213 -9.12 3.07 -9.04
C SER A 213 -8.63 4.26 -9.84
N THR A 214 -7.34 4.56 -9.76
CA THR A 214 -6.66 5.51 -10.65
C THR A 214 -6.30 4.86 -12.00
N THR A 215 -6.30 3.53 -12.06
CA THR A 215 -5.89 2.73 -13.23
C THR A 215 -6.98 2.64 -14.30
N VAL A 216 -8.25 2.75 -13.91
CA VAL A 216 -9.38 2.72 -14.82
C VAL A 216 -9.84 4.16 -15.04
N ASP A 217 -9.49 4.72 -16.19
CA ASP A 217 -10.05 5.99 -16.63
C ASP A 217 -11.58 5.82 -16.70
N PHE A 218 -12.29 6.50 -15.79
CA PHE A 218 -13.72 6.61 -15.88
C PHE A 218 -14.03 7.43 -17.14
N ARG A 219 -14.36 6.73 -18.23
CA ARG A 219 -14.88 7.36 -19.45
C ARG A 219 -16.28 7.86 -19.12
N ASP A 220 -16.36 9.12 -18.70
CA ASP A 220 -17.62 9.83 -18.56
C ASP A 220 -18.43 9.68 -19.84
N GLN A 221 -19.54 8.94 -19.77
CA GLN A 221 -20.48 8.80 -20.88
C GLN A 221 -21.36 10.07 -21.02
N GLY A 222 -20.76 11.25 -20.83
CA GLY A 222 -21.49 12.52 -20.70
C GLY A 222 -22.30 12.65 -19.42
N GLU A 223 -22.03 11.80 -18.41
CA GLU A 223 -22.69 11.90 -17.11
C GLU A 223 -22.26 13.18 -16.40
N THR A 224 -23.23 13.92 -15.85
CA THR A 224 -22.96 15.14 -15.08
C THR A 224 -22.90 14.82 -13.60
N ALA A 225 -22.17 15.61 -12.81
CA ALA A 225 -22.13 15.47 -11.35
C ALA A 225 -23.55 15.44 -10.73
N ALA A 226 -24.48 16.22 -11.29
CA ALA A 226 -25.89 16.24 -10.87
C ALA A 226 -26.59 14.87 -10.98
N SER A 227 -26.18 13.99 -11.89
CA SER A 227 -26.76 12.66 -12.07
C SER A 227 -26.30 11.63 -11.03
N ARG A 228 -25.17 11.88 -10.35
CA ARG A 228 -24.56 10.98 -9.36
C ARG A 228 -24.56 11.53 -7.94
N MET A 229 -24.72 12.84 -7.77
CA MET A 229 -24.84 13.49 -6.47
C MET A 229 -26.20 13.18 -5.84
N LEU A 230 -26.22 13.16 -4.50
CA LEU A 230 -27.45 13.04 -3.73
C LEU A 230 -28.36 14.25 -4.02
N GLY A 231 -29.66 14.02 -4.19
CA GLY A 231 -30.65 15.09 -4.37
C GLY A 231 -30.64 16.08 -3.20
N ARG A 232 -30.96 17.35 -3.49
CA ARG A 232 -30.86 18.45 -2.50
C ARG A 232 -31.71 18.19 -1.26
N GLU A 233 -32.83 17.49 -1.42
CA GLU A 233 -33.74 17.07 -0.36
C GLU A 233 -33.11 16.13 0.68
N HIS A 234 -32.01 15.47 0.35
CA HIS A 234 -31.27 14.59 1.25
C HIS A 234 -29.98 15.23 1.80
N ILE A 235 -29.70 16.50 1.45
CA ILE A 235 -28.52 17.21 1.94
C ILE A 235 -28.87 17.92 3.25
N VAL A 236 -28.22 17.50 4.34
CA VAL A 236 -28.27 18.22 5.60
C VAL A 236 -27.38 19.45 5.51
N THR A 237 -27.97 20.64 5.52
CA THR A 237 -27.23 21.90 5.51
C THR A 237 -27.29 22.60 6.86
N ILE A 238 -26.14 22.94 7.43
CA ILE A 238 -26.05 23.75 8.64
C ILE A 238 -25.81 25.19 8.21
N ASN A 239 -26.76 26.09 8.50
CA ASN A 239 -26.65 27.50 8.13
C ASN A 239 -25.95 28.29 9.25
N ALA A 240 -24.89 29.03 8.89
CA ALA A 240 -24.04 29.74 9.83
C ALA A 240 -24.78 30.80 10.68
N HIS A 241 -25.93 31.30 10.22
CA HIS A 241 -26.64 32.40 10.87
C HIS A 241 -27.93 32.00 11.60
N HIS A 242 -28.48 30.80 11.36
CA HIS A 242 -29.83 30.42 11.82
C HIS A 242 -29.94 29.08 12.56
N SER A 243 -28.83 28.34 12.71
CA SER A 243 -28.87 27.03 13.37
C SER A 243 -28.69 27.17 14.89
N THR A 244 -29.70 26.79 15.67
CA THR A 244 -29.63 26.76 17.14
C THR A 244 -29.09 25.41 17.64
N VAL A 245 -28.56 25.38 18.87
CA VAL A 245 -27.96 24.16 19.47
C VAL A 245 -29.00 23.03 19.63
N GLU A 246 -30.27 23.36 19.85
CA GLU A 246 -31.36 22.37 19.91
C GLU A 246 -31.64 21.73 18.53
N GLY A 247 -31.62 22.52 17.44
CA GLY A 247 -31.82 22.01 16.08
C GLY A 247 -30.68 21.13 15.56
N LEU A 248 -29.51 21.17 16.20
CA LEU A 248 -28.39 20.26 15.92
C LEU A 248 -28.59 18.86 16.52
N GLY A 249 -29.40 18.74 17.59
CA GLY A 249 -29.70 17.45 18.24
C GLY A 249 -30.69 16.59 17.46
N GLU A 250 -31.54 17.20 16.63
CA GLU A 250 -32.48 16.48 15.75
C GLU A 250 -31.81 15.95 14.46
N LEU A 251 -30.59 16.38 14.17
CA LEU A 251 -29.81 16.03 12.97
C LEU A 251 -28.77 14.91 13.20
N SER A 252 -28.59 14.44 14.45
CA SER A 252 -27.61 13.40 14.84
C SER A 252 -28.25 12.01 14.98
#